data_AF-A0A7Z7VXP4-F1
#
_entry.id   AF-A0A7Z7VXP4-F1
#
_cell.length_a   1.000
_cell.length_b   1.000
_cell.length_c   1.000
_cell.angle_alpha   90.00
_cell.angle_beta   90.00
_cell.angle_gamma   90.00
#
_symmetry.space_group_name_H-M   'P 1'
#
loop_
_entity.id
_entity.type
_entity.pdbx_description
1 polymer ?
#
loop_
_entity_poly.entity_id
_entity_poly.type
_entity_poly.pdbx_seq_one_letter_code
_entity_poly.pdbx_strand_id
1 'polypeptide(L)'
;MIQIKGAVKFPITLDSTTWIFDDRKVTLEDLEKGVFEGQKPIQFDDNREWNRAILEGQTNPPTLNSEIDYKKRAVLQGSFAINMTPFFKNAEPLKEATIIRLSNAESHIDIPFEFLPYLFFQFAKEGKRLYEDNGVDSFVYTVEDGYQYEFKHVTHIEVR
;
A
#
# COMPACT_ATOMS: atom_id res chain seq x y z
N MET A 1 8.16 14.21 -2.72
CA MET A 1 7.99 13.97 -1.27
C MET A 1 6.69 14.63 -0.83
N ILE A 2 5.92 13.97 0.03
CA ILE A 2 4.60 14.42 0.48
C ILE A 2 4.64 14.55 2.00
N GLN A 3 4.25 15.67 2.58
CA GLN A 3 4.32 15.86 4.04
C GLN A 3 2.94 15.71 4.69
N ILE A 4 2.87 14.93 5.77
CA ILE A 4 1.75 14.94 6.72
C ILE A 4 2.02 16.07 7.73
N LYS A 5 1.13 17.06 7.79
CA LYS A 5 1.20 18.23 8.69
C LYS A 5 -0.18 18.60 9.22
N GLY A 6 -0.27 19.66 10.03
CA GLY A 6 -1.51 20.16 10.61
C GLY A 6 -1.65 19.75 12.08
N ALA A 7 -2.82 19.25 12.47
CA ALA A 7 -3.14 18.77 13.81
C ALA A 7 -2.48 17.40 14.12
N VAL A 8 -1.14 17.37 14.07
CA VAL A 8 -0.29 16.22 14.38
C VAL A 8 0.83 16.66 15.31
N LYS A 9 1.30 15.78 16.22
CA LYS A 9 2.45 16.11 17.08
C LYS A 9 3.77 16.10 16.31
N PHE A 10 3.89 15.20 15.35
CA PHE A 10 5.11 14.99 14.59
C PHE A 10 4.81 15.09 13.09
N PRO A 11 5.04 16.25 12.45
CA PRO A 11 4.97 16.34 11.00
C PRO A 11 6.01 15.42 10.37
N ILE A 12 5.57 14.51 9.50
CA ILE A 12 6.46 13.54 8.83
C ILE A 12 6.42 13.69 7.32
N THR A 13 7.56 13.43 6.69
CA THR A 13 7.70 13.44 5.23
C THR A 13 7.65 12.02 4.69
N LEU A 14 6.80 11.81 3.70
CA LEU A 14 6.62 10.56 2.98
C LEU A 14 7.38 10.59 1.66
N ASP A 15 8.04 9.48 1.36
CA ASP A 15 8.70 9.25 0.08
C ASP A 15 8.11 8.01 -0.60
N SER A 16 7.21 8.26 -1.55
CA SER A 16 6.52 7.22 -2.33
C SER A 16 7.47 6.40 -3.20
N THR A 17 8.68 6.88 -3.47
CA THR A 17 9.67 6.12 -4.26
C THR A 17 10.21 4.91 -3.52
N THR A 18 10.13 4.92 -2.19
CA THR A 18 10.61 3.82 -1.33
C THR A 18 9.57 2.72 -1.16
N TRP A 19 8.28 3.01 -1.41
CA TRP A 19 7.17 2.09 -1.11
C TRP A 19 7.16 0.83 -1.97
N ILE A 20 7.81 0.84 -3.13
CA ILE A 20 7.96 -0.38 -3.93
C ILE A 20 8.72 -1.48 -3.19
N PHE A 21 9.58 -1.12 -2.24
CA PHE A 21 10.34 -2.03 -1.40
C PHE A 21 9.67 -2.28 -0.04
N ASP A 22 8.56 -1.61 0.27
CA ASP A 22 7.87 -1.75 1.54
C ASP A 22 7.05 -3.03 1.57
N ASP A 23 7.17 -3.83 2.63
CA ASP A 23 6.47 -5.10 2.75
C ASP A 23 4.97 -4.93 3.01
N ARG A 24 4.51 -3.73 3.39
CA ARG A 24 3.09 -3.38 3.64
C ARG A 24 2.30 -3.03 2.38
N LYS A 25 2.95 -3.07 1.21
CA LYS A 25 2.32 -2.75 -0.07
C LYS A 25 1.40 -3.89 -0.50
N VAL A 26 0.25 -3.52 -1.04
CA VAL A 26 -0.73 -4.47 -1.59
C VAL A 26 -0.89 -4.23 -3.08
N THR A 27 -1.29 -5.27 -3.82
CA THR A 27 -1.76 -5.08 -5.20
C THR A 27 -3.22 -4.64 -5.15
N LEU A 28 -3.65 -3.85 -6.14
CA LEU A 28 -5.06 -3.49 -6.26
C LEU A 28 -5.95 -4.72 -6.45
N GLU A 29 -5.45 -5.74 -7.15
CA GLU A 29 -6.15 -7.01 -7.34
C GLU A 29 -6.35 -7.78 -6.02
N ASP A 30 -5.34 -7.83 -5.14
CA ASP A 30 -5.47 -8.46 -3.83
C ASP A 30 -6.48 -7.69 -2.97
N LEU A 31 -6.44 -6.36 -3.04
CA LEU A 31 -7.37 -5.48 -2.32
C LEU A 31 -8.82 -5.73 -2.73
N GLU A 32 -9.09 -5.79 -4.03
CA GLU A 32 -10.43 -6.02 -4.60
C GLU A 32 -10.97 -7.42 -4.31
N LYS A 33 -10.09 -8.40 -4.10
CA LYS A 33 -10.45 -9.75 -3.66
C LYS A 33 -10.65 -9.87 -2.15
N GLY A 34 -10.50 -8.78 -1.39
CA GLY A 34 -10.59 -8.76 0.06
C GLY A 34 -9.42 -9.45 0.77
N VAL A 35 -8.28 -9.58 0.09
CA VAL A 35 -7.07 -10.20 0.64
C VAL A 35 -6.22 -9.12 1.30
N PHE A 36 -6.50 -8.84 2.57
CA PHE A 36 -5.71 -7.94 3.41
C PHE A 36 -4.59 -8.73 4.11
N GLU A 37 -3.41 -8.13 4.27
CA GLU A 37 -2.22 -8.81 4.81
C GLU A 37 -2.50 -9.61 6.09
N GLY A 38 -2.14 -10.90 6.06
CA GLY A 38 -2.35 -11.88 7.14
C GLY A 38 -2.93 -13.21 6.66
N GLN A 39 -3.59 -13.23 5.50
CA GLN A 39 -4.04 -14.45 4.83
C GLN A 39 -3.72 -14.41 3.33
N LYS A 40 -2.44 -14.47 2.99
CA LYS A 40 -2.09 -15.23 1.79
C LYS A 40 -1.89 -16.66 2.27
N PRO A 41 -2.85 -17.60 2.14
CA PRO A 41 -2.41 -18.96 1.93
C PRO A 41 -1.56 -18.87 0.68
N ILE A 42 -0.27 -19.11 0.82
CA ILE A 42 0.51 -19.53 -0.33
C ILE A 42 -0.16 -20.86 -0.70
N GLN A 43 -1.18 -20.82 -1.56
CA GLN A 43 -1.72 -22.02 -2.19
C GLN A 43 -0.62 -22.49 -3.13
N PHE A 44 0.35 -23.19 -2.55
CA PHE A 44 1.10 -24.20 -3.26
C PHE A 44 0.06 -25.27 -3.61
N ASP A 45 -0.52 -25.17 -4.80
CA ASP A 45 -1.03 -26.37 -5.42
C ASP A 45 0.17 -27.33 -5.50
N ASP A 46 0.07 -28.41 -4.72
CA ASP A 46 0.95 -29.58 -4.70
C ASP A 46 2.22 -29.55 -3.81
N ASN A 47 2.04 -29.62 -2.48
CA ASN A 47 3.14 -29.74 -1.50
C ASN A 47 3.29 -31.12 -0.84
N ARG A 48 2.97 -32.22 -1.53
CA ARG A 48 3.31 -33.58 -1.03
C ARG A 48 4.80 -33.90 -1.21
N GLU A 49 5.40 -33.44 -2.30
CA GLU A 49 6.81 -33.69 -2.60
C GLU A 49 7.76 -32.76 -1.82
N TRP A 50 7.27 -31.58 -1.43
CA TRP A 50 8.03 -30.54 -0.73
C TRP A 50 8.35 -30.91 0.73
N ASN A 51 7.38 -31.48 1.45
CA ASN A 51 7.59 -31.97 2.82
C ASN A 51 8.64 -33.09 2.88
N ARG A 52 8.74 -33.91 1.82
CA ARG A 52 9.71 -35.00 1.73
C ARG A 52 11.14 -34.48 1.49
N ALA A 53 11.30 -33.44 0.66
CA ALA A 53 12.60 -32.85 0.35
C ALA A 53 13.27 -32.15 1.54
N ILE A 54 12.48 -31.55 2.45
CA ILE A 54 12.98 -30.93 3.69
C ILE A 54 13.46 -31.99 4.70
N LEU A 55 12.75 -33.12 4.82
CA LEU A 55 13.14 -34.26 5.65
C LEU A 55 14.42 -34.95 5.12
N GLU A 56 14.62 -34.96 3.80
CA GLU A 56 15.76 -35.60 3.12
C GLU A 56 16.98 -34.68 2.95
N GLY A 57 16.94 -33.42 3.41
CA GLY A 57 18.12 -32.54 3.48
C GLY A 57 18.72 -32.13 2.13
N GLN A 58 17.92 -31.97 1.08
CA GLN A 58 18.43 -31.55 -0.25
C GLN A 58 18.78 -30.06 -0.27
N THR A 59 20.00 -29.74 -0.73
CA THR A 59 20.65 -28.43 -0.54
C THR A 59 20.33 -27.36 -1.58
N ASN A 60 19.22 -27.43 -2.32
CA ASN A 60 18.60 -26.29 -3.01
C ASN A 60 17.39 -26.76 -3.83
N PRO A 61 16.14 -26.49 -3.40
CA PRO A 61 14.99 -26.80 -4.22
C PRO A 61 14.97 -25.91 -5.48
N PRO A 62 14.70 -26.46 -6.67
CA PRO A 62 14.69 -25.73 -7.95
C PRO A 62 13.63 -24.61 -8.02
N THR A 63 12.75 -24.49 -7.01
CA THR A 63 11.67 -23.52 -6.94
C THR A 63 12.12 -22.13 -6.47
N LEU A 64 13.26 -22.00 -5.79
CA LEU A 64 13.71 -20.72 -5.23
C LEU A 64 13.95 -19.67 -6.33
N ASN A 65 14.56 -20.09 -7.45
CA ASN A 65 14.81 -19.21 -8.59
C ASN A 65 13.51 -18.83 -9.31
N SER A 66 12.58 -19.76 -9.50
CA SER A 66 11.29 -19.46 -10.13
C SER A 66 10.40 -18.58 -9.28
N GLU A 67 10.43 -18.70 -7.94
CA GLU A 67 9.73 -17.82 -7.01
C GLU A 67 10.34 -16.42 -6.98
N ILE A 68 11.67 -16.32 -7.00
CA ILE A 68 12.38 -15.03 -7.12
C ILE A 68 12.03 -14.37 -8.46
N ASP A 69 12.05 -15.13 -9.56
CA ASP A 69 11.72 -14.60 -10.89
C ASP A 69 10.24 -14.26 -11.03
N TYR A 70 9.34 -15.00 -10.39
CA TYR A 70 7.91 -14.69 -10.30
C TYR A 70 7.68 -13.41 -9.48
N LYS A 71 8.29 -13.27 -8.30
CA LYS A 71 8.24 -12.04 -7.49
C LYS A 71 8.79 -10.84 -8.28
N LYS A 72 9.91 -11.02 -8.99
CA LYS A 72 10.47 -9.97 -9.88
C LYS A 72 9.50 -9.57 -10.99
N ARG A 73 8.87 -10.54 -11.67
CA ARG A 73 7.88 -10.26 -12.74
C ARG A 73 6.61 -9.59 -12.20
N ALA A 74 6.09 -10.04 -11.06
CA ALA A 74 4.92 -9.45 -10.41
C ALA A 74 5.16 -8.00 -9.98
N VAL A 75 6.36 -7.67 -9.48
CA VAL A 75 6.78 -6.29 -9.19
C VAL A 75 6.81 -5.42 -10.46
N LEU A 76 7.21 -5.98 -11.59
CA LEU A 76 7.33 -5.26 -12.87
C LEU A 76 5.99 -4.98 -13.57
N GLN A 77 4.89 -5.63 -13.15
CA GLN A 77 3.59 -5.53 -13.83
C GLN A 77 2.43 -5.18 -12.90
N GLY A 78 2.62 -5.20 -11.58
CA GLY A 78 1.56 -4.92 -10.62
C GLY A 78 1.22 -3.43 -10.49
N SER A 79 -0.04 -3.14 -10.16
CA SER A 79 -0.45 -1.84 -9.63
C SER A 79 -0.48 -1.93 -8.11
N PHE A 80 0.23 -1.03 -7.44
CA PHE A 80 0.50 -1.14 -6.01
C PHE A 80 -0.05 0.07 -5.25
N ALA A 81 -0.63 -0.23 -4.10
CA ALA A 81 -1.06 0.75 -3.13
C ALA A 81 -0.52 0.41 -1.74
N ILE A 82 -0.53 1.38 -0.84
CA ILE A 82 -0.11 1.21 0.55
C ILE A 82 -1.15 1.81 1.49
N ASN A 83 -1.42 1.13 2.61
CA ASN A 83 -2.34 1.64 3.63
C ASN A 83 -1.69 2.79 4.41
N MET A 84 -2.46 3.85 4.65
CA MET A 84 -1.94 5.07 5.26
C MET A 84 -1.92 5.08 6.79
N THR A 85 -2.69 4.19 7.43
CA THR A 85 -2.77 4.07 8.91
C THR A 85 -1.43 4.09 9.63
N PRO A 86 -0.42 3.26 9.27
CA PRO A 86 0.83 3.23 10.02
C PRO A 86 1.63 4.55 9.91
N PHE A 87 1.51 5.27 8.80
CA PHE A 87 2.17 6.56 8.64
C PHE A 87 1.51 7.62 9.51
N PHE A 88 0.18 7.69 9.52
CA PHE A 88 -0.55 8.60 10.40
C PHE A 88 -0.32 8.25 11.87
N LYS A 89 -0.23 6.97 12.24
CA LYS A 89 0.13 6.57 13.62
C LYS A 89 1.48 7.16 14.06
N ASN A 90 2.47 7.18 13.17
CA ASN A 90 3.78 7.77 13.46
C ASN A 90 3.75 9.30 13.58
N ALA A 91 2.83 9.96 12.87
CA ALA A 91 2.65 11.41 12.97
C ALA A 91 1.99 11.84 14.31
N GLU A 92 1.38 10.90 15.03
CA GLU A 92 0.59 11.13 16.24
C GLU A 92 -0.42 12.30 16.10
N PRO A 93 -1.50 12.11 15.30
CA PRO A 93 -2.62 13.04 15.21
C PRO A 93 -3.13 13.45 16.60
N LEU A 94 -3.50 14.72 16.72
CA LEU A 94 -4.12 15.26 17.92
C LEU A 94 -5.54 14.70 18.07
N LYS A 95 -6.08 14.72 19.30
CA LYS A 95 -7.39 14.10 19.60
C LYS A 95 -8.56 14.82 18.91
N GLU A 96 -8.38 16.10 18.67
CA GLU A 96 -9.31 16.99 17.98
C GLU A 96 -9.28 16.84 16.46
N ALA A 97 -8.31 16.09 15.90
CA ALA A 97 -8.25 15.84 14.47
C ALA A 97 -9.45 14.99 14.02
N THR A 98 -10.21 15.52 13.08
CA THR A 98 -11.44 14.88 12.56
C THR A 98 -11.40 14.70 11.04
N ILE A 99 -10.52 15.44 10.35
CA ILE A 99 -10.47 15.45 8.88
C ILE A 99 -9.03 15.25 8.39
N ILE A 100 -8.89 14.41 7.37
CA ILE A 100 -7.70 14.30 6.55
C ILE A 100 -7.99 15.02 5.23
N ARG A 101 -7.35 16.16 5.00
CA ARG A 101 -7.42 16.87 3.73
C ARG A 101 -6.29 16.42 2.82
N LEU A 102 -6.65 15.93 1.65
CA LEU A 102 -5.71 15.65 0.56
C LEU A 102 -5.87 16.71 -0.51
N SER A 103 -4.77 17.23 -1.05
CA SER A 103 -4.84 18.28 -2.06
C SER A 103 -3.72 18.23 -3.09
N ASN A 104 -3.99 18.88 -4.21
CA ASN A 104 -3.04 19.19 -5.26
C ASN A 104 -3.08 20.70 -5.57
N ALA A 105 -2.48 21.15 -6.68
CA ALA A 105 -2.44 22.56 -7.04
C ALA A 105 -3.83 23.15 -7.41
N GLU A 106 -4.79 22.30 -7.79
CA GLU A 106 -6.07 22.70 -8.38
C GLU A 106 -7.26 22.47 -7.43
N SER A 107 -7.20 21.44 -6.60
CA SER A 107 -8.34 20.94 -5.84
C SER A 107 -7.94 20.22 -4.55
N HIS A 108 -8.94 19.91 -3.74
CA HIS A 108 -8.78 19.13 -2.52
C HIS A 108 -10.01 18.25 -2.26
N ILE A 109 -9.81 17.22 -1.45
CA ILE A 109 -10.86 16.40 -0.85
C ILE A 109 -10.66 16.33 0.66
N ASP A 110 -11.77 16.28 1.39
CA ASP A 110 -11.79 16.07 2.84
C ASP A 110 -12.31 14.66 3.15
N ILE A 111 -11.53 13.88 3.87
CA ILE A 111 -11.84 12.51 4.28
C ILE A 111 -12.02 12.49 5.79
N PRO A 112 -13.17 12.01 6.30
CA PRO A 112 -13.35 11.80 7.74
C PRO A 112 -12.28 10.86 8.31
N PHE A 113 -11.74 11.20 9.48
CA PHE A 113 -10.63 10.47 10.08
C PHE A 113 -10.96 8.99 10.37
N GLU A 114 -12.24 8.66 10.54
CA GLU A 114 -12.73 7.29 10.71
C GLU A 114 -12.41 6.37 9.52
N PHE A 115 -12.18 6.93 8.33
CA PHE A 115 -11.79 6.18 7.14
C PHE A 115 -10.29 5.96 7.01
N LEU A 116 -9.46 6.49 7.92
CA LEU A 116 -8.01 6.27 7.89
C LEU A 116 -7.60 4.78 7.79
N PRO A 117 -8.25 3.82 8.50
CA PRO A 117 -7.98 2.39 8.35
C PRO A 117 -8.13 1.87 6.93
N TYR A 118 -8.94 2.54 6.12
CA TYR A 118 -9.32 2.15 4.77
C TYR A 118 -8.73 3.08 3.70
N LEU A 119 -7.90 4.05 4.09
CA LEU A 119 -7.25 4.99 3.19
C LEU A 119 -5.97 4.37 2.60
N PHE A 120 -5.94 4.28 1.28
CA PHE A 120 -4.80 3.75 0.52
C PHE A 120 -4.27 4.79 -0.47
N PHE A 121 -2.94 4.81 -0.60
CA PHE A 121 -2.27 5.57 -1.65
C PHE A 121 -1.71 4.64 -2.70
N GLN A 122 -2.21 4.75 -3.93
CA GLN A 122 -1.62 4.12 -5.09
C GLN A 122 -0.39 4.92 -5.53
N PHE A 123 0.76 4.25 -5.54
CA PHE A 123 2.03 4.88 -5.93
C PHE A 123 2.63 4.28 -7.19
N ALA A 124 2.11 3.13 -7.64
CA ALA A 124 2.55 2.50 -8.87
C ALA A 124 1.38 1.93 -9.68
N LYS A 125 1.51 2.03 -11.00
CA LYS A 125 0.63 1.40 -11.99
C LYS A 125 1.50 0.67 -13.00
N GLU A 126 1.21 -0.61 -13.21
CA GLU A 126 1.99 -1.48 -14.11
C GLU A 126 3.50 -1.43 -13.81
N GLY A 127 3.87 -1.50 -12.53
CA GLY A 127 5.25 -1.45 -12.05
C GLY A 127 5.95 -0.09 -12.17
N LYS A 128 5.27 0.95 -12.70
CA LYS A 128 5.82 2.29 -12.91
C LYS A 128 5.22 3.28 -11.93
N ARG A 129 6.00 4.31 -11.56
CA ARG A 129 5.51 5.45 -10.77
C ARG A 129 4.41 6.18 -11.52
N LEU A 130 3.43 6.72 -10.80
CA LEU A 130 2.32 7.47 -11.38
C LEU A 130 2.73 8.86 -11.90
N TYR A 131 3.56 9.56 -11.13
CA TYR A 131 3.92 10.96 -11.37
C TYR A 131 5.43 11.17 -11.19
N GLU A 132 6.00 12.12 -11.93
CA GLU A 132 7.43 12.48 -11.85
C GLU A 132 7.80 13.19 -10.53
N ASP A 133 6.85 13.93 -9.96
CA ASP A 133 7.03 14.71 -8.72
C ASP A 133 6.85 13.87 -7.42
N ASN A 134 6.65 12.56 -7.57
CA ASN A 134 6.36 11.61 -6.51
C ASN A 134 4.98 11.81 -5.85
N GLY A 135 4.08 12.56 -6.48
CA GLY A 135 2.67 12.54 -6.14
C GLY A 135 2.08 11.14 -6.31
N VAL A 136 0.90 10.93 -5.74
CA VAL A 136 0.23 9.61 -5.69
C VAL A 136 -1.27 9.76 -5.86
N ASP A 137 -1.95 8.71 -6.29
CA ASP A 137 -3.41 8.67 -6.25
C ASP A 137 -3.86 8.11 -4.91
N SER A 138 -5.03 8.53 -4.44
CA SER A 138 -5.59 8.11 -3.16
C SER A 138 -7.03 7.68 -3.31
N PHE A 139 -7.44 6.75 -2.46
CA PHE A 139 -8.81 6.30 -2.35
C PHE A 139 -9.05 5.66 -0.99
N VAL A 140 -10.31 5.67 -0.56
CA VAL A 140 -10.82 4.83 0.51
C VAL A 140 -11.39 3.57 -0.11
N TYR A 141 -11.10 2.40 0.46
CA TYR A 141 -11.64 1.14 -0.04
C TYR A 141 -12.13 0.24 1.08
N THR A 142 -13.40 -0.18 0.96
CA THR A 142 -14.00 -1.26 1.76
C THR A 142 -14.56 -2.32 0.80
N VAL A 143 -14.66 -3.57 1.24
CA VAL A 143 -15.25 -4.64 0.42
C VAL A 143 -16.75 -4.39 0.18
N GLU A 144 -17.42 -3.72 1.12
CA GLU A 144 -18.86 -3.45 1.07
C GLU A 144 -19.20 -2.29 0.12
N ASP A 145 -18.43 -1.20 0.18
CA ASP A 145 -18.75 0.03 -0.56
C ASP A 145 -17.87 0.24 -1.81
N GLY A 146 -16.81 -0.56 -1.96
CA GLY A 146 -15.83 -0.40 -3.03
C GLY A 146 -15.00 0.87 -2.85
N TYR A 147 -14.64 1.49 -3.99
CA TYR A 147 -13.85 2.71 -4.02
C TYR A 147 -14.69 3.93 -3.65
N GLN A 148 -14.19 4.70 -2.70
CA GLN A 148 -14.75 5.96 -2.25
C GLN A 148 -13.64 7.00 -2.08
N TYR A 149 -14.01 8.29 -1.98
CA TYR A 149 -13.07 9.39 -1.75
C TYR A 149 -11.84 9.37 -2.70
N GLU A 150 -12.05 8.97 -3.95
CA GLU A 150 -10.99 8.91 -4.95
C GLU A 150 -10.46 10.31 -5.25
N PHE A 151 -9.16 10.49 -5.14
CA PHE A 151 -8.51 11.77 -5.41
C PHE A 151 -7.13 11.57 -6.03
N LYS A 152 -6.92 12.23 -7.16
CA LYS A 152 -5.73 12.07 -7.99
C LYS A 152 -4.65 13.07 -7.66
N HIS A 153 -3.40 12.64 -7.85
CA HIS A 153 -2.21 13.48 -7.77
C HIS A 153 -2.07 14.21 -6.41
N VAL A 154 -2.26 13.49 -5.31
CA VAL A 154 -1.98 13.98 -3.95
C VAL A 154 -0.53 14.45 -3.86
N THR A 155 -0.36 15.72 -3.56
CA THR A 155 0.96 16.32 -3.28
C THR A 155 1.05 16.92 -1.89
N HIS A 156 -0.10 17.15 -1.23
CA HIS A 156 -0.19 17.74 0.09
C HIS A 156 -1.20 16.99 0.96
N ILE A 157 -0.86 16.84 2.25
CA ILE A 157 -1.71 16.23 3.26
C ILE A 157 -1.78 17.18 4.46
N GLU A 158 -2.98 17.46 4.93
CA GLU A 158 -3.22 18.26 6.12
C GLU A 158 -4.24 17.59 7.03
N VAL A 159 -3.84 17.35 8.27
CA VAL A 159 -4.72 16.86 9.34
C VAL A 159 -5.37 18.05 10.02
N ARG A 160 -6.69 18.03 10.20
CA ARG A 160 -7.47 19.13 10.77
C ARG A 160 -8.37 18.64 11.89
#